data_AF-E1ZKJ1-F1
#
_entry.id   AF-E1ZKJ1-F1
#
_cell.length_a   1.000
_cell.length_b   1.000
_cell.length_c   1.000
_cell.angle_alpha   90.00
_cell.angle_beta   90.00
_cell.angle_gamma   90.00
#
_symmetry.space_group_name_H-M   'P 1'
#
loop_
_entity.id
_entity.type
_entity.pdbx_description
1 polymer ?
#
loop_
_entity_poly.entity_id
_entity_poly.type
_entity_poly.pdbx_seq_one_letter_code
_entity_poly.pdbx_strand_id
1 'polypeptide(L)'
;LDRIDQASLPLDGSFAPGLDGRGVHIYVLDTGLRTTHSEFSGRVGESVSFTSGYAVQGFGDSSGHGTHVSGTAMGSQFGVAKKATIHAVKTMGDDGSGSYSNIIAGMSWVVQHVKRNGWRGVVNMSLAGGPRSTALNDAAQQLINAGIPVVTSAGNNLTLLSHSLPADACSQSPASNPQAIAVASSDSSDQLSPFSNIGSCVDIFAPGSSITSAGISSDTSSAVMSGTSMASPHTVGVAALILQAFPAATVADMASILTNASQRVVFSTTTVPRLLQVG
;
A
#
# COMPACT_ATOMS: atom_id res chain seq x y z
N LEU A 1 -8.70 8.34 5.98
CA LEU A 1 -8.00 9.50 6.59
C LEU A 1 -8.50 9.73 8.01
N ASP A 2 -9.70 10.27 8.18
CA ASP A 2 -10.39 10.49 9.47
C ASP A 2 -10.16 9.40 10.53
N ARG A 3 -10.35 8.13 10.16
CA ARG A 3 -10.16 7.05 11.13
C ARG A 3 -8.73 6.88 11.67
N ILE A 4 -7.70 7.21 10.89
CA ILE A 4 -6.32 6.82 11.21
C ILE A 4 -5.57 7.85 12.05
N ASP A 5 -6.13 9.01 12.40
CA ASP A 5 -5.50 9.96 13.34
C ASP A 5 -6.28 10.13 14.66
N GLN A 6 -7.20 9.22 14.94
CA GLN A 6 -7.95 9.15 16.20
C GLN A 6 -8.02 7.74 16.77
N ALA A 7 -7.90 7.61 18.10
CA ALA A 7 -7.85 6.32 18.78
C ALA A 7 -9.22 5.67 19.05
N SER A 8 -10.34 6.34 18.80
CA SER A 8 -11.67 5.80 19.10
C SER A 8 -12.74 6.45 18.24
N LEU A 9 -13.77 5.70 17.86
CA LEU A 9 -15.00 6.23 17.25
C LEU A 9 -15.79 7.09 18.26
N PRO A 10 -16.70 7.99 17.81
CA PRO A 10 -17.08 8.24 16.41
C PRO A 10 -16.05 9.05 15.63
N LEU A 11 -16.11 8.97 14.30
CA LEU A 11 -15.31 9.79 13.38
C LEU A 11 -15.59 11.28 13.57
N ASP A 12 -14.56 12.12 13.49
CA ASP A 12 -14.66 13.57 13.74
C ASP A 12 -14.63 14.44 12.46
N GLY A 13 -14.36 13.82 11.30
CA GLY A 13 -14.34 14.50 10.00
C GLY A 13 -13.05 15.28 9.73
N SER A 14 -12.01 15.12 10.55
CA SER A 14 -10.73 15.81 10.42
C SER A 14 -9.60 14.84 10.07
N PHE A 15 -8.48 15.37 9.57
CA PHE A 15 -7.26 14.58 9.41
C PHE A 15 -6.05 15.52 9.48
N ALA A 16 -5.29 15.46 10.57
CA ALA A 16 -4.22 16.40 10.87
C ALA A 16 -2.98 15.73 11.48
N PRO A 17 -2.25 14.90 10.71
CA PRO A 17 -1.17 14.06 11.24
C PRO A 17 0.12 14.82 11.64
N GLY A 18 0.16 16.16 11.54
CA GLY A 18 1.32 17.01 11.87
C GLY A 18 2.51 16.93 10.89
N LEU A 19 2.60 15.86 10.11
CA LEU A 19 3.59 15.61 9.06
C LEU A 19 2.92 15.44 7.69
N ASP A 20 3.68 15.52 6.61
CA ASP A 20 3.13 15.48 5.25
C ASP A 20 3.93 14.61 4.26
N GLY A 21 4.95 13.89 4.73
CA GLY A 21 5.78 12.99 3.92
C GLY A 21 6.76 13.71 2.98
N ARG A 22 6.99 15.01 3.17
CA ARG A 22 7.93 15.78 2.34
C ARG A 22 9.33 15.13 2.35
N GLY A 23 9.96 15.06 1.19
CA GLY A 23 11.29 14.46 1.02
C GLY A 23 11.31 12.93 1.00
N VAL A 24 10.16 12.27 1.13
CA VAL A 24 10.02 10.81 1.03
C VAL A 24 9.43 10.43 -0.33
N HIS A 25 9.92 9.31 -0.85
CA HIS A 25 9.51 8.75 -2.14
C HIS A 25 8.62 7.53 -1.92
N ILE A 26 7.46 7.51 -2.58
CA ILE A 26 6.52 6.38 -2.55
C ILE A 26 6.58 5.69 -3.91
N TYR A 27 6.82 4.39 -3.91
CA TYR A 27 6.85 3.56 -5.11
C TYR A 27 5.60 2.68 -5.13
N VAL A 28 4.74 2.85 -6.14
CA VAL A 28 3.51 2.07 -6.27
C VAL A 28 3.67 1.08 -7.42
N LEU A 29 3.82 -0.20 -7.07
CA LEU A 29 3.84 -1.30 -8.03
C LEU A 29 2.41 -1.73 -8.34
N ASP A 30 1.86 -1.23 -9.44
CA ASP A 30 0.42 -1.36 -9.73
C ASP A 30 0.10 -1.29 -11.24
N THR A 31 -1.12 -0.89 -11.61
CA THR A 31 -1.61 -0.71 -12.99
C THR A 31 -1.13 0.59 -13.65
N GLY A 32 -0.33 1.40 -12.94
CA GLY A 32 0.22 2.66 -13.43
C GLY A 32 -0.30 3.88 -12.66
N LEU A 33 -0.20 5.06 -13.27
CA LEU A 33 -0.69 6.31 -12.70
C LEU A 33 -1.26 7.24 -13.77
N ARG A 34 -2.42 7.84 -13.51
CA ARG A 34 -2.88 9.05 -14.24
C ARG A 34 -2.11 10.27 -13.74
N THR A 35 -0.95 10.52 -14.33
CA THR A 35 -0.01 11.57 -13.91
C THR A 35 -0.57 12.99 -13.95
N THR A 36 -1.55 13.24 -14.82
CA THR A 36 -2.18 14.56 -14.98
C THR A 36 -3.24 14.86 -13.92
N HIS A 37 -3.59 13.88 -13.08
CA HIS A 37 -4.58 14.09 -12.04
C HIS A 37 -4.11 15.13 -11.01
N SER A 38 -4.98 16.07 -10.64
CA SER A 38 -4.69 17.21 -9.79
C SER A 38 -4.06 16.81 -8.45
N GLU A 39 -4.52 15.66 -7.90
CA GLU A 39 -4.00 15.04 -6.68
C GLU A 39 -2.47 14.80 -6.66
N PHE A 40 -1.80 14.72 -7.82
CA PHE A 40 -0.35 14.43 -7.93
C PHE A 40 0.48 15.60 -8.43
N SER A 41 -0.14 16.76 -8.67
CA SER A 41 0.49 17.92 -9.33
C SER A 41 1.84 18.28 -8.71
N GLY A 42 2.89 18.32 -9.54
CA GLY A 42 4.26 18.67 -9.13
C GLY A 42 4.99 17.63 -8.28
N ARG A 43 4.42 16.43 -8.08
CA ARG A 43 4.96 15.41 -7.17
C ARG A 43 5.14 14.03 -7.81
N VAL A 44 5.02 13.94 -9.13
CA VAL A 44 5.33 12.71 -9.88
C VAL A 44 6.80 12.70 -10.27
N GLY A 45 7.55 11.70 -9.79
CA GLY A 45 8.94 11.45 -10.14
C GLY A 45 9.11 10.47 -11.31
N GLU A 46 10.36 10.09 -11.59
CA GLU A 46 10.68 9.09 -12.63
C GLU A 46 9.88 7.80 -12.41
N SER A 47 9.20 7.34 -13.45
CA SER A 47 8.26 6.22 -13.41
C SER A 47 8.50 5.30 -14.60
N VAL A 48 8.08 4.04 -14.48
CA VAL A 48 8.43 2.98 -15.44
C VAL A 48 7.29 1.97 -15.60
N SER A 49 7.22 1.32 -16.76
CA SER A 49 6.33 0.18 -16.99
C SER A 49 7.12 -1.08 -17.34
N PHE A 50 6.64 -2.22 -16.86
CA PHE A 50 7.16 -3.57 -17.11
C PHE A 50 6.11 -4.49 -17.77
N THR A 51 4.97 -3.96 -18.23
CA THR A 51 3.87 -4.78 -18.77
C THR A 51 4.22 -5.55 -20.05
N SER A 52 5.27 -5.13 -20.78
CA SER A 52 5.82 -5.83 -21.94
C SER A 52 6.95 -6.81 -21.61
N GLY A 53 7.24 -7.06 -20.32
CA GLY A 53 8.35 -7.91 -19.86
C GLY A 53 9.72 -7.23 -19.80
N TYR A 54 9.80 -5.94 -20.19
CA TYR A 54 10.99 -5.10 -20.08
C TYR A 54 10.57 -3.65 -19.80
N ALA A 55 11.52 -2.83 -19.34
CA ALA A 55 11.25 -1.43 -19.01
C ALA A 55 10.87 -0.63 -20.28
N VAL A 56 9.68 -0.04 -20.27
CA VAL A 56 9.19 0.85 -21.33
C VAL A 56 8.64 2.15 -20.77
N GLN A 57 8.72 3.20 -21.59
CA GLN A 57 7.96 4.44 -21.38
C GLN A 57 6.47 4.16 -21.68
N GLY A 58 5.56 4.58 -20.80
CA GLY A 58 4.13 4.25 -20.91
C GLY A 58 3.54 3.62 -19.66
N PHE A 59 3.62 4.33 -18.54
CA PHE A 59 3.11 3.91 -17.22
C PHE A 59 1.74 4.52 -16.89
N GLY A 60 1.01 4.97 -17.91
CA GLY A 60 -0.36 5.46 -17.76
C GLY A 60 -1.30 4.38 -17.23
N ASP A 61 -2.26 4.80 -16.43
CA ASP A 61 -3.25 3.92 -15.82
C ASP A 61 -4.57 3.94 -16.61
N SER A 62 -4.91 2.80 -17.21
CA SER A 62 -6.21 2.59 -17.86
C SER A 62 -7.16 1.73 -17.01
N SER A 63 -6.66 1.13 -15.92
CA SER A 63 -7.47 0.31 -15.00
C SER A 63 -8.09 1.19 -13.92
N GLY A 64 -7.32 2.13 -13.39
CA GLY A 64 -7.71 3.07 -12.33
C GLY A 64 -7.28 2.65 -10.94
N HIS A 65 -6.90 1.38 -10.75
CA HIS A 65 -6.48 0.86 -9.46
C HIS A 65 -5.22 1.55 -8.93
N GLY A 66 -4.15 1.63 -9.74
CA GLY A 66 -2.90 2.28 -9.35
C GLY A 66 -3.03 3.77 -9.05
N THR A 67 -3.89 4.47 -9.79
CA THR A 67 -4.24 5.88 -9.52
C THR A 67 -4.98 6.03 -8.20
N HIS A 68 -5.94 5.16 -7.91
CA HIS A 68 -6.69 5.16 -6.65
C HIS A 68 -5.80 4.86 -5.44
N VAL A 69 -4.95 3.84 -5.55
CA VAL A 69 -3.93 3.47 -4.55
C VAL A 69 -2.98 4.64 -4.29
N SER A 70 -2.44 5.25 -5.35
CA SER A 70 -1.53 6.41 -5.24
C SER A 70 -2.20 7.61 -4.59
N GLY A 71 -3.47 7.88 -4.93
CA GLY A 71 -4.26 8.95 -4.32
C GLY A 71 -4.45 8.74 -2.82
N THR A 72 -4.69 7.51 -2.38
CA THR A 72 -4.85 7.18 -0.95
C THR A 72 -3.53 7.34 -0.19
N ALA A 73 -2.40 7.01 -0.83
CA ALA A 73 -1.08 7.14 -0.20
C ALA A 73 -0.67 8.60 -0.01
N MET A 74 -0.86 9.46 -1.03
CA MET A 74 -0.24 10.80 -1.05
C MET A 74 -1.06 11.94 -1.68
N GLY A 75 -2.23 11.67 -2.26
CA GLY A 75 -3.09 12.68 -2.89
C GLY A 75 -3.31 13.93 -2.03
N SER A 76 -3.39 15.11 -2.64
CA SER A 76 -3.57 16.37 -1.90
C SER A 76 -4.84 16.39 -1.02
N GLN A 77 -5.93 15.82 -1.54
CA GLN A 77 -7.20 15.72 -0.84
C GLN A 77 -7.32 14.37 -0.12
N PHE A 78 -7.08 13.27 -0.83
CA PHE A 78 -7.40 11.91 -0.37
C PHE A 78 -6.22 11.20 0.33
N GLY A 79 -5.04 11.78 0.28
CA GLY A 79 -3.81 11.13 0.72
C GLY A 79 -3.43 11.37 2.16
N VAL A 80 -2.69 10.41 2.71
CA VAL A 80 -2.04 10.51 4.03
C VAL A 80 -0.77 11.39 3.94
N ALA A 81 0.15 11.06 3.03
CA ALA A 81 1.44 11.75 2.88
C ALA A 81 1.39 12.85 1.79
N LYS A 82 0.67 13.94 2.11
CA LYS A 82 0.26 15.00 1.16
C LYS A 82 1.37 15.80 0.47
N LYS A 83 2.66 15.55 0.76
CA LYS A 83 3.84 16.16 0.12
C LYS A 83 4.94 15.16 -0.24
N ALA A 84 4.65 13.86 -0.17
CA ALA A 84 5.55 12.85 -0.72
C ALA A 84 5.64 12.93 -2.26
N THR A 85 6.71 12.35 -2.82
CA THR A 85 6.91 12.17 -4.26
C THR A 85 6.49 10.77 -4.66
N ILE A 86 5.66 10.61 -5.70
CA ILE A 86 5.20 9.31 -6.20
C ILE A 86 5.99 8.85 -7.42
N HIS A 87 6.30 7.56 -7.45
CA HIS A 87 6.88 6.84 -8.57
C HIS A 87 5.95 5.70 -8.96
N ALA A 88 5.38 5.79 -10.16
CA ALA A 88 4.56 4.72 -10.70
C ALA A 88 5.46 3.63 -11.28
N VAL A 89 5.28 2.40 -10.81
CA VAL A 89 5.97 1.22 -11.32
C VAL A 89 4.91 0.29 -11.88
N LYS A 90 4.52 0.50 -13.14
CA LYS A 90 3.43 -0.25 -13.77
C LYS A 90 3.88 -1.69 -14.03
N THR A 91 3.40 -2.63 -13.23
CA THR A 91 3.71 -4.07 -13.34
C THR A 91 2.49 -4.89 -13.76
N MET A 92 1.31 -4.27 -13.73
CA MET A 92 0.04 -4.85 -14.15
C MET A 92 -0.54 -4.12 -15.37
N GLY A 93 -1.21 -4.88 -16.23
CA GLY A 93 -1.92 -4.40 -17.40
C GLY A 93 -3.25 -3.72 -17.07
N ASP A 94 -3.98 -3.36 -18.12
CA ASP A 94 -5.23 -2.58 -18.01
C ASP A 94 -6.40 -3.43 -17.48
N ASP A 95 -6.28 -4.76 -17.56
CA ASP A 95 -7.17 -5.74 -16.94
C ASP A 95 -6.88 -5.98 -15.44
N GLY A 96 -5.88 -5.29 -14.88
CA GLY A 96 -5.43 -5.46 -13.50
C GLY A 96 -4.57 -6.71 -13.28
N SER A 97 -4.13 -7.40 -14.33
CA SER A 97 -3.30 -8.61 -14.21
C SER A 97 -1.82 -8.32 -14.47
N GLY A 98 -0.93 -9.06 -13.80
CA GLY A 98 0.51 -8.93 -13.99
C GLY A 98 1.24 -10.23 -13.69
N SER A 99 2.30 -10.52 -14.44
CA SER A 99 3.13 -11.69 -14.18
C SER A 99 4.08 -11.45 -13.00
N TYR A 100 4.44 -12.51 -12.28
CA TYR A 100 5.46 -12.41 -11.24
C TYR A 100 6.80 -11.89 -11.77
N SER A 101 7.16 -12.19 -13.02
CA SER A 101 8.38 -11.64 -13.64
C SER A 101 8.32 -10.13 -13.78
N ASN A 102 7.17 -9.56 -14.17
CA ASN A 102 7.00 -8.10 -14.28
C ASN A 102 7.11 -7.44 -12.90
N ILE A 103 6.49 -8.05 -11.88
CA ILE A 103 6.52 -7.54 -10.51
C ILE A 103 7.96 -7.59 -9.95
N ILE A 104 8.68 -8.70 -10.15
CA ILE A 104 10.09 -8.85 -9.72
C ILE A 104 11.00 -7.86 -10.43
N ALA A 105 10.79 -7.61 -11.73
CA ALA A 105 11.52 -6.60 -12.48
C ALA A 105 11.25 -5.18 -11.92
N GLY A 106 10.00 -4.87 -11.59
CA GLY A 106 9.62 -3.63 -10.92
C GLY A 106 10.33 -3.43 -9.59
N MET A 107 10.35 -4.45 -8.72
CA MET A 107 11.07 -4.39 -7.44
C MET A 107 12.58 -4.16 -7.64
N SER A 108 13.17 -4.86 -8.61
CA SER A 108 14.59 -4.71 -8.95
C SER A 108 14.93 -3.28 -9.40
N TRP A 109 14.05 -2.67 -10.19
CA TRP A 109 14.19 -1.27 -10.62
C TRP A 109 14.11 -0.31 -9.44
N VAL A 110 13.18 -0.51 -8.50
CA VAL A 110 13.07 0.35 -7.31
C VAL A 110 14.36 0.32 -6.48
N VAL A 111 14.95 -0.86 -6.26
CA VAL A 111 16.25 -0.98 -5.56
C VAL A 111 17.33 -0.14 -6.24
N GLN A 112 17.45 -0.25 -7.57
CA GLN A 112 18.46 0.49 -8.33
C GLN A 112 18.17 1.99 -8.30
N HIS A 113 16.91 2.39 -8.42
CA HIS A 113 16.49 3.77 -8.48
C HIS A 113 16.72 4.50 -7.14
N VAL A 114 16.38 3.86 -6.02
CA VAL A 114 16.66 4.39 -4.68
C VAL A 114 18.16 4.52 -4.46
N LYS A 115 18.94 3.48 -4.78
CA LYS A 115 20.41 3.50 -4.61
C LYS A 115 21.08 4.58 -5.45
N ARG A 116 20.67 4.73 -6.72
CA ARG A 116 21.23 5.72 -7.65
C ARG A 116 21.08 7.15 -7.13
N ASN A 117 19.94 7.46 -6.50
CA ASN A 117 19.63 8.82 -6.07
C ASN A 117 19.88 9.07 -4.57
N GLY A 118 20.16 8.03 -3.78
CA GLY A 118 20.33 8.16 -2.33
C GLY A 118 19.04 8.49 -1.57
N TRP A 119 17.87 8.29 -2.21
CA TRP A 119 16.57 8.67 -1.66
C TRP A 119 16.10 7.74 -0.54
N ARG A 120 15.09 8.19 0.20
CA ARG A 120 14.34 7.38 1.17
C ARG A 120 13.00 7.01 0.55
N GLY A 121 12.75 5.71 0.44
CA GLY A 121 11.61 5.18 -0.29
C GLY A 121 10.80 4.20 0.54
N VAL A 122 9.50 4.15 0.30
CA VAL A 122 8.62 3.04 0.73
C VAL A 122 7.90 2.47 -0.50
N VAL A 123 7.74 1.15 -0.52
CA VAL A 123 7.06 0.43 -1.60
C VAL A 123 5.65 0.02 -1.17
N ASN A 124 4.67 0.31 -2.01
CA ASN A 124 3.34 -0.26 -1.96
C ASN A 124 3.20 -1.37 -3.01
N MET A 125 2.73 -2.54 -2.57
CA MET A 125 2.36 -3.66 -3.43
C MET A 125 0.92 -4.06 -3.11
N SER A 126 -0.04 -3.32 -3.66
CA SER A 126 -1.48 -3.67 -3.57
C SER A 126 -1.83 -4.81 -4.54
N LEU A 127 -1.08 -5.91 -4.41
CA LEU A 127 -1.17 -7.11 -5.23
C LEU A 127 -1.90 -8.19 -4.43
N ALA A 128 -3.00 -8.71 -4.96
CA ALA A 128 -3.76 -9.79 -4.35
C ALA A 128 -4.18 -10.82 -5.41
N GLY A 129 -4.22 -12.10 -5.04
CA GLY A 129 -4.87 -13.15 -5.86
C GLY A 129 -3.95 -14.24 -6.42
N GLY A 130 -2.63 -14.15 -6.23
CA GLY A 130 -1.67 -15.17 -6.68
C GLY A 130 -1.23 -16.11 -5.54
N PRO A 131 -0.90 -17.39 -5.83
CA PRO A 131 -0.39 -18.32 -4.83
C PRO A 131 0.98 -17.87 -4.29
N ARG A 132 1.30 -18.28 -3.06
CA ARG A 132 2.63 -18.09 -2.45
C ARG A 132 3.74 -18.47 -3.44
N SER A 133 4.71 -17.58 -3.56
CA SER A 133 5.86 -17.72 -4.46
C SER A 133 7.14 -17.36 -3.74
N THR A 134 8.07 -18.32 -3.66
CA THR A 134 9.40 -18.09 -3.08
C THR A 134 10.13 -16.98 -3.82
N ALA A 135 10.12 -16.99 -5.16
CA ALA A 135 10.79 -15.97 -5.96
C ALA A 135 10.23 -14.56 -5.71
N LEU A 136 8.91 -14.43 -5.51
CA LEU A 136 8.29 -13.13 -5.23
C LEU A 136 8.64 -12.65 -3.80
N ASN A 137 8.61 -13.55 -2.82
CA ASN A 137 9.02 -13.23 -1.45
C ASN A 137 10.51 -12.87 -1.37
N ASP A 138 11.38 -13.56 -2.09
CA ASP A 138 12.82 -13.28 -2.14
C ASP A 138 13.12 -11.92 -2.77
N ALA A 139 12.38 -11.52 -3.79
CA ALA A 139 12.53 -10.22 -4.41
C ALA A 139 12.00 -9.08 -3.50
N ALA A 140 10.90 -9.31 -2.76
CA ALA A 140 10.47 -8.39 -1.70
C ALA A 140 11.52 -8.29 -0.57
N GLN A 141 12.17 -9.42 -0.22
CA GLN A 141 13.26 -9.45 0.74
C GLN A 141 14.46 -8.62 0.27
N GLN A 142 14.75 -8.57 -1.04
CA GLN A 142 15.83 -7.74 -1.58
C GLN A 142 15.56 -6.24 -1.46
N LEU A 143 14.30 -5.80 -1.56
CA LEU A 143 13.93 -4.42 -1.25
C LEU A 143 14.20 -4.09 0.23
N ILE A 144 13.75 -4.97 1.12
CA ILE A 144 13.91 -4.83 2.57
C ILE A 144 15.39 -4.79 2.96
N ASN A 145 16.20 -5.69 2.40
CA ASN A 145 17.65 -5.71 2.60
C ASN A 145 18.36 -4.46 2.04
N ALA A 146 17.75 -3.79 1.06
CA ALA A 146 18.22 -2.50 0.56
C ALA A 146 17.75 -1.31 1.42
N GLY A 147 17.07 -1.55 2.54
CA GLY A 147 16.56 -0.52 3.44
C GLY A 147 15.26 0.14 2.98
N ILE A 148 14.51 -0.51 2.10
CA ILE A 148 13.26 0.01 1.53
C ILE A 148 12.10 -0.80 2.14
N PRO A 149 11.28 -0.22 3.03
CA PRO A 149 10.12 -0.91 3.58
C PRO A 149 9.14 -1.31 2.47
N VAL A 150 8.58 -2.51 2.59
CA VAL A 150 7.57 -3.06 1.68
C VAL A 150 6.26 -3.19 2.45
N VAL A 151 5.22 -2.54 1.95
CA VAL A 151 3.85 -2.68 2.45
C VAL A 151 3.02 -3.34 1.37
N THR A 152 2.23 -4.35 1.75
CA THR A 152 1.46 -5.16 0.82
C THR A 152 0.04 -5.39 1.32
N SER A 153 -0.91 -5.60 0.40
CA SER A 153 -2.24 -6.10 0.74
C SER A 153 -2.19 -7.54 1.27
N ALA A 154 -3.01 -7.86 2.27
CA ALA A 154 -3.17 -9.22 2.80
C ALA A 154 -3.94 -10.17 1.85
N GLY A 155 -4.71 -9.62 0.92
CA GLY A 155 -5.55 -10.35 -0.04
C GLY A 155 -7.04 -10.28 0.27
N ASN A 156 -7.86 -10.64 -0.73
CA ASN A 156 -9.33 -10.45 -0.71
C ASN A 156 -10.09 -11.77 -0.93
N ASN A 157 -9.52 -12.90 -0.52
CA ASN A 157 -10.04 -14.22 -0.88
C ASN A 157 -11.15 -14.63 0.09
N LEU A 158 -12.38 -14.47 -0.38
CA LEU A 158 -13.54 -15.11 0.21
C LEU A 158 -13.50 -16.62 -0.09
N THR A 159 -13.50 -17.46 0.94
CA THR A 159 -13.70 -18.89 0.79
C THR A 159 -15.21 -19.18 0.63
N LEU A 160 -15.75 -18.99 -0.59
CA LEU A 160 -17.18 -19.22 -0.87
C LEU A 160 -17.67 -20.66 -0.60
N LEU A 161 -16.75 -21.62 -0.41
CA LEU A 161 -17.07 -23.03 -0.18
C LEU A 161 -17.09 -23.43 1.30
N SER A 162 -16.89 -22.50 2.23
CA SER A 162 -17.00 -22.76 3.67
C SER A 162 -17.45 -21.49 4.38
N HIS A 163 -18.68 -21.50 4.87
CA HIS A 163 -19.36 -20.40 5.56
C HIS A 163 -18.73 -19.99 6.91
N SER A 164 -17.41 -19.81 7.07
CA SER A 164 -16.95 -19.33 8.39
C SER A 164 -15.60 -18.60 8.52
N LEU A 165 -14.64 -18.69 7.61
CA LEU A 165 -13.30 -18.14 7.92
C LEU A 165 -12.68 -17.39 6.73
N PRO A 166 -12.21 -16.14 6.95
CA PRO A 166 -11.44 -15.44 5.93
C PRO A 166 -10.17 -16.24 5.59
N ALA A 167 -9.73 -16.16 4.33
CA ALA A 167 -8.55 -16.91 3.90
C ALA A 167 -7.28 -16.45 4.62
N ASP A 168 -6.31 -17.35 4.73
CA ASP A 168 -5.02 -17.08 5.37
C ASP A 168 -4.10 -16.28 4.44
N ALA A 169 -3.69 -15.09 4.89
CA ALA A 169 -2.75 -14.21 4.18
C ALA A 169 -1.37 -14.89 3.95
N CYS A 170 -1.00 -15.87 4.78
CA CYS A 170 0.24 -16.64 4.61
C CYS A 170 0.27 -17.50 3.33
N SER A 171 -0.89 -17.71 2.70
CA SER A 171 -1.01 -18.46 1.43
C SER A 171 -0.67 -17.66 0.18
N GLN A 172 -0.38 -16.35 0.31
CA GLN A 172 -0.15 -15.44 -0.81
C GLN A 172 1.17 -14.67 -0.70
N SER A 173 1.70 -14.23 -1.83
CA SER A 173 2.91 -13.40 -1.88
C SER A 173 2.58 -12.02 -2.48
N PRO A 174 3.19 -10.94 -1.97
CA PRO A 174 4.27 -10.92 -0.98
C PRO A 174 3.80 -10.88 0.48
N ALA A 175 2.49 -10.95 0.77
CA ALA A 175 1.93 -10.93 2.13
C ALA A 175 2.55 -11.96 3.09
N SER A 176 3.05 -13.08 2.57
CA SER A 176 3.67 -14.14 3.35
C SER A 176 5.19 -14.02 3.54
N ASN A 177 5.80 -12.91 3.09
CA ASN A 177 7.14 -12.53 3.49
C ASN A 177 7.10 -11.97 4.93
N PRO A 178 7.84 -12.53 5.89
CA PRO A 178 7.73 -12.16 7.31
C PRO A 178 8.28 -10.77 7.68
N GLN A 179 8.96 -10.09 6.75
CA GLN A 179 9.48 -8.73 6.95
C GLN A 179 8.76 -7.68 6.08
N ALA A 180 7.86 -8.10 5.19
CA ALA A 180 6.92 -7.20 4.55
C ALA A 180 5.79 -6.88 5.53
N ILE A 181 5.24 -5.66 5.45
CA ILE A 181 4.10 -5.25 6.28
C ILE A 181 2.83 -5.60 5.53
N ALA A 182 2.17 -6.70 5.92
CA ALA A 182 0.93 -7.11 5.29
C ALA A 182 -0.29 -6.45 5.96
N VAL A 183 -1.12 -5.82 5.14
CA VAL A 183 -2.21 -4.96 5.60
C VAL A 183 -3.56 -5.60 5.27
N ALA A 184 -4.33 -5.88 6.32
CA ALA A 184 -5.71 -6.33 6.23
C ALA A 184 -6.69 -5.15 6.25
N SER A 185 -7.94 -5.40 5.86
CA SER A 185 -8.95 -4.35 5.65
C SER A 185 -9.96 -4.30 6.78
N SER A 186 -10.25 -3.09 7.22
CA SER A 186 -11.37 -2.74 8.12
C SER A 186 -12.36 -1.80 7.44
N ASP A 187 -13.58 -1.76 7.96
CA ASP A 187 -14.60 -0.77 7.57
C ASP A 187 -14.67 0.41 8.56
N SER A 188 -15.57 1.35 8.29
CA SER A 188 -15.74 2.58 9.09
C SER A 188 -16.30 2.34 10.51
N SER A 189 -16.78 1.14 10.82
CA SER A 189 -17.33 0.76 12.13
C SER A 189 -16.33 -0.05 12.96
N ASP A 190 -15.04 0.02 12.60
CA ASP A 190 -14.00 -0.84 13.14
C ASP A 190 -14.40 -2.31 13.08
N GLN A 191 -14.92 -2.79 11.94
CA GLN A 191 -15.16 -4.21 11.70
C GLN A 191 -14.22 -4.74 10.63
N LEU A 192 -13.91 -6.04 10.70
CA LEU A 192 -13.20 -6.75 9.64
C LEU A 192 -14.00 -6.62 8.34
N SER A 193 -13.37 -6.14 7.27
CA SER A 193 -14.01 -6.14 5.97
C SER A 193 -14.27 -7.59 5.53
N PRO A 194 -15.47 -7.94 5.05
CA PRO A 194 -15.87 -9.34 4.86
C PRO A 194 -14.97 -10.10 3.89
N PHE A 195 -14.35 -9.40 2.94
CA PHE A 195 -13.42 -9.96 1.96
C PHE A 195 -11.98 -10.13 2.46
N SER A 196 -11.60 -9.50 3.58
CA SER A 196 -10.20 -9.39 3.97
C SER A 196 -9.64 -10.73 4.40
N ASN A 197 -8.49 -11.12 3.85
CA ASN A 197 -7.69 -12.18 4.44
C ASN A 197 -7.22 -11.78 5.84
N ILE A 198 -6.96 -12.79 6.66
CA ILE A 198 -6.48 -12.68 8.03
C ILE A 198 -5.34 -13.69 8.28
N GLY A 199 -4.86 -13.81 9.51
CA GLY A 199 -3.88 -14.84 9.90
C GLY A 199 -2.59 -14.25 10.45
N SER A 200 -1.62 -15.12 10.74
CA SER A 200 -0.37 -14.73 11.42
C SER A 200 0.57 -13.89 10.55
N CYS A 201 0.39 -13.89 9.23
CA CYS A 201 1.16 -13.04 8.32
C CYS A 201 0.60 -11.62 8.20
N VAL A 202 -0.55 -11.30 8.80
CA VAL A 202 -1.06 -9.93 8.85
C VAL A 202 -0.40 -9.17 9.99
N ASP A 203 0.14 -7.98 9.70
CA ASP A 203 0.81 -7.11 10.68
C ASP A 203 -0.11 -6.04 11.25
N ILE A 204 -1.04 -5.55 10.43
CA ILE A 204 -1.91 -4.42 10.78
C ILE A 204 -3.19 -4.40 9.93
N PHE A 205 -4.24 -3.82 10.49
CA PHE A 205 -5.47 -3.47 9.78
C PHE A 205 -5.46 -1.99 9.45
N ALA A 206 -6.01 -1.61 8.30
CA ALA A 206 -6.26 -0.21 7.94
C ALA A 206 -7.62 -0.07 7.24
N PRO A 207 -8.18 1.16 7.10
CA PRO A 207 -9.43 1.36 6.38
C PRO A 207 -9.30 0.90 4.93
N GLY A 208 -10.14 -0.04 4.51
CA GLY A 208 -10.10 -0.60 3.16
C GLY A 208 -11.47 -0.87 2.53
N SER A 209 -12.58 -0.72 3.27
CA SER A 209 -13.93 -0.73 2.67
C SER A 209 -14.40 0.68 2.33
N SER A 210 -14.97 0.86 1.13
CA SER A 210 -15.58 2.10 0.65
C SER A 210 -14.63 3.32 0.72
N ILE A 211 -13.40 3.13 0.26
CA ILE A 211 -12.37 4.17 0.27
C ILE A 211 -12.51 5.05 -0.98
N THR A 212 -12.67 6.36 -0.76
CA THR A 212 -12.68 7.37 -1.82
C THR A 212 -11.27 7.85 -2.11
N SER A 213 -10.88 7.87 -3.38
CA SER A 213 -9.58 8.38 -3.84
C SER A 213 -9.66 8.87 -5.29
N ALA A 214 -8.52 9.25 -5.88
CA ALA A 214 -8.40 9.67 -7.27
C ALA A 214 -8.91 8.59 -8.25
N GLY A 215 -9.69 9.02 -9.23
CA GLY A 215 -10.18 8.20 -10.35
C GLY A 215 -9.47 8.56 -11.66
N ILE A 216 -9.78 7.84 -12.74
CA ILE A 216 -9.16 8.04 -14.05
C ILE A 216 -10.06 8.66 -15.12
N SER A 217 -11.34 8.95 -14.82
CA SER A 217 -12.28 9.49 -15.79
C SER A 217 -12.02 10.96 -16.15
N SER A 218 -11.33 11.70 -15.29
CA SER A 218 -10.77 13.03 -15.57
C SER A 218 -9.61 13.35 -14.63
N ASP A 219 -8.97 14.51 -14.80
CA ASP A 219 -7.88 14.98 -13.92
C ASP A 219 -8.36 15.44 -12.54
N THR A 220 -9.66 15.38 -12.26
CA THR A 220 -10.26 15.76 -10.96
C THR A 220 -11.26 14.73 -10.45
N SER A 221 -11.43 13.62 -11.16
CA SER A 221 -12.42 12.60 -10.81
C SER A 221 -12.03 11.85 -9.55
N SER A 222 -13.02 11.43 -8.76
CA SER A 222 -12.82 10.46 -7.68
C SER A 222 -13.44 9.11 -8.04
N ALA A 223 -12.99 8.06 -7.37
CA ALA A 223 -13.60 6.73 -7.39
C ALA A 223 -13.66 6.14 -5.98
N VAL A 224 -14.64 5.27 -5.75
CA VAL A 224 -14.80 4.54 -4.48
C VAL A 224 -14.48 3.07 -4.74
N MET A 225 -13.55 2.52 -3.97
CA MET A 225 -13.13 1.11 -4.08
C MET A 225 -13.04 0.46 -2.71
N SER A 226 -13.15 -0.87 -2.70
CA SER A 226 -13.01 -1.69 -1.50
C SER A 226 -11.98 -2.79 -1.73
N GLY A 227 -11.09 -3.00 -0.78
CA GLY A 227 -10.08 -4.04 -0.83
C GLY A 227 -8.97 -3.83 0.20
N THR A 228 -8.25 -4.90 0.53
CA THR A 228 -6.94 -4.78 1.20
C THR A 228 -5.95 -3.95 0.37
N SER A 229 -6.16 -3.87 -0.94
CA SER A 229 -5.47 -2.94 -1.84
C SER A 229 -5.68 -1.45 -1.50
N MET A 230 -6.80 -1.09 -0.87
CA MET A 230 -7.10 0.28 -0.40
C MET A 230 -6.65 0.49 1.05
N ALA A 231 -6.54 -0.58 1.84
CA ALA A 231 -5.96 -0.54 3.18
C ALA A 231 -4.43 -0.32 3.13
N SER A 232 -3.71 -1.06 2.27
CA SER A 232 -2.26 -0.95 2.10
C SER A 232 -1.73 0.49 1.90
N PRO A 233 -2.27 1.32 0.99
CA PRO A 233 -1.77 2.66 0.76
C PRO A 233 -1.97 3.63 1.93
N HIS A 234 -2.94 3.40 2.83
CA HIS A 234 -2.99 4.15 4.08
C HIS A 234 -1.72 3.92 4.90
N THR A 235 -1.35 2.65 5.12
CA THR A 235 -0.13 2.27 5.86
C THR A 235 1.13 2.77 5.19
N VAL A 236 1.21 2.77 3.85
CA VAL A 236 2.33 3.35 3.10
C VAL A 236 2.46 4.84 3.34
N GLY A 237 1.33 5.54 3.35
CA GLY A 237 1.29 6.95 3.69
C GLY A 237 1.84 7.21 5.09
N VAL A 238 1.43 6.43 6.09
CA VAL A 238 1.95 6.53 7.46
C VAL A 238 3.45 6.21 7.51
N ALA A 239 3.89 5.17 6.80
CA ALA A 239 5.30 4.85 6.68
C ALA A 239 6.12 6.01 6.08
N ALA A 240 5.56 6.76 5.14
CA ALA A 240 6.20 7.97 4.63
C ALA A 240 6.27 9.10 5.66
N LEU A 241 5.25 9.26 6.52
CA LEU A 241 5.31 10.20 7.66
C LEU A 241 6.39 9.78 8.67
N ILE A 242 6.52 8.48 8.94
CA ILE A 242 7.57 7.94 9.82
C ILE A 242 8.96 8.20 9.22
N LEU A 243 9.17 7.95 7.92
CA LEU A 243 10.45 8.26 7.25
C LEU A 243 10.78 9.76 7.26
N GLN A 244 9.78 10.64 7.25
CA GLN A 244 9.99 12.08 7.43
C GLN A 244 10.48 12.40 8.85
N ALA A 245 9.84 11.82 9.88
CA ALA A 245 10.20 12.04 11.28
C ALA A 245 11.55 11.41 11.66
N PHE A 246 11.81 10.22 11.12
CA PHE A 246 12.97 9.38 11.44
C PHE A 246 13.67 8.93 10.14
N PRO A 247 14.46 9.81 9.48
CA PRO A 247 15.09 9.49 8.19
C PRO A 247 16.07 8.31 8.22
N ALA A 248 16.56 7.94 9.41
CA ALA A 248 17.45 6.82 9.63
C ALA A 248 16.74 5.54 10.10
N ALA A 249 15.40 5.55 10.22
CA ALA A 249 14.63 4.38 10.63
C ALA A 249 14.89 3.21 9.66
N THR A 250 15.24 2.06 10.24
CA THR A 250 15.34 0.81 9.51
C THR A 250 13.95 0.25 9.20
N VAL A 251 13.86 -0.78 8.36
CA VAL A 251 12.60 -1.50 8.13
C VAL A 251 12.05 -2.10 9.43
N ALA A 252 12.92 -2.55 10.33
CA ALA A 252 12.51 -3.07 11.63
C ALA A 252 11.96 -1.95 12.54
N ASP A 253 12.59 -0.78 12.55
CA ASP A 253 12.08 0.39 13.28
C ASP A 253 10.71 0.81 12.75
N MET A 254 10.54 0.82 11.42
CA MET A 254 9.25 1.12 10.77
C MET A 254 8.13 0.20 11.26
N ALA A 255 8.37 -1.12 11.24
CA ALA A 255 7.40 -2.09 11.74
C ALA A 255 7.12 -1.89 13.23
N SER A 256 8.14 -1.61 14.04
CA SER A 256 7.96 -1.35 15.47
C SER A 256 7.15 -0.07 15.74
N ILE A 257 7.44 1.03 15.04
CA ILE A 257 6.73 2.30 15.21
C ILE A 257 5.26 2.14 14.80
N LEU A 258 4.99 1.56 13.63
CA LEU A 258 3.62 1.32 13.15
C LEU A 258 2.81 0.47 14.14
N THR A 259 3.43 -0.56 14.69
CA THR A 259 2.74 -1.49 15.59
C THR A 259 2.55 -0.93 16.99
N ASN A 260 3.47 -0.11 17.49
CA ASN A 260 3.35 0.55 18.80
C ASN A 260 2.36 1.71 18.79
N ALA A 261 2.26 2.45 17.68
CA ALA A 261 1.28 3.52 17.51
C ALA A 261 -0.16 2.99 17.30
N SER A 262 -0.30 1.73 16.83
CA SER A 262 -1.59 1.15 16.48
C SER A 262 -2.57 1.05 17.66
N GLN A 263 -3.85 1.24 17.36
CA GLN A 263 -4.91 0.95 18.31
C GLN A 263 -5.16 -0.55 18.40
N ARG A 264 -5.34 -1.07 19.61
CA ARG A 264 -5.67 -2.48 19.80
C ARG A 264 -7.12 -2.77 19.40
N VAL A 265 -7.32 -3.62 18.38
CA VAL A 265 -8.64 -4.12 17.94
C VAL A 265 -8.58 -5.61 17.68
N VAL A 266 -9.51 -6.41 18.18
CA VAL A 266 -9.50 -7.88 18.02
C VAL A 266 -10.59 -8.31 17.03
N PHE A 267 -10.19 -8.69 15.82
CA PHE A 267 -11.09 -9.25 14.80
C PHE A 267 -11.13 -10.78 14.77
N SER A 268 -10.02 -11.42 15.14
CA SER A 268 -9.87 -12.87 15.21
C SER A 268 -8.78 -13.20 16.24
N THR A 269 -8.84 -14.39 16.83
CA THR A 269 -7.78 -14.90 17.73
C THR A 269 -6.48 -15.26 16.99
N THR A 270 -6.54 -15.41 15.68
CA THR A 270 -5.39 -15.79 14.83
C THR A 270 -4.67 -14.60 14.22
N THR A 271 -5.15 -13.38 14.43
CA THR A 271 -4.58 -12.15 13.83
C THR A 271 -4.11 -11.18 14.90
N VAL A 272 -3.05 -10.44 14.57
CA VAL A 272 -2.53 -9.41 15.47
C VAL A 272 -3.59 -8.31 15.68
N PRO A 273 -3.84 -7.88 16.92
CA PRO A 273 -4.93 -6.97 17.20
C PRO A 273 -4.48 -5.52 17.05
N ARG A 274 -4.24 -5.06 15.81
CA ARG A 274 -3.62 -3.76 15.53
C ARG A 274 -4.34 -3.03 14.41
N LEU A 275 -4.96 -1.90 14.71
CA LEU A 275 -5.58 -0.99 13.74
C LEU A 275 -4.69 0.24 13.56
N LEU A 276 -4.39 0.59 12.31
CA LEU A 276 -3.49 1.67 11.92
C LEU A 276 -3.88 3.00 12.57
N GLN A 277 -2.87 3.70 13.07
CA GLN A 277 -2.96 5.03 13.66
C GLN A 277 -1.74 5.88 13.28
N VAL A 278 -1.94 7.19 13.30
CA VAL A 278 -0.98 8.25 13.05
C VAL A 278 -1.07 9.21 14.24
N GLY A 279 -0.36 8.88 15.32
CA GLY A 279 -0.37 9.62 16.57
C GLY A 279 0.73 9.15 17.51
#